data_AF-A0A5C6FMB4-F1
#
_entry.id   AF-A0A5C6FMB4-F1
#
_cell.length_a   1.000
_cell.length_b   1.000
_cell.length_c   1.000
_cell.angle_alpha   90.00
_cell.angle_beta   90.00
_cell.angle_gamma   90.00
#
_symmetry.space_group_name_H-M   'P 1'
#
loop_
_entity.id
_entity.type
_entity.pdbx_description
1 polymer ?
#
loop_
_entity_poly.entity_id
_entity_poly.type
_entity_poly.pdbx_seq_one_letter_code
_entity_poly.pdbx_strand_id
1 'polypeptide(L)'
;MKRRYCGFLFFTSLLLALAMMSISSPAAAEPPQIDRIKQKAGQAQQGVMQLMRSGNDVAELLKTMKQLKPTMQKGEVAKAEQMLDDVLAELTTRGIDVTKVAGKSAETPSEGTFASAAGIENVVKRPYDRILIEDENALLGYFDPSVEYGADDIGWMTYSAVGLKGRIQTKIAKSTDHGATWQPVGPLNEPTPDTLPVGFFKKEDKKGVWKHEVSSLVFDPDDAGKEWKVFTHRFFVDESTKIYPYYGWITFRHASRPDREWSEEIALLGAGRFPPAPFKTRVDVHSLHSDLNGFIAYTEPGAMCHNGALYLSLTGLKMKGPDTIFLLKSDDHGESWSYLGKLLDKSDAKAFGYHTFDGSSLVSEGNRVFLLASPGGEPRSQTLMLHDGTCVIEFEDIDKAQLKRNAAGRVAIYKYLQPDYSFVEWRGAGQSDYHTKNTAGGIVMPQFNFPAKPKVYLLYNTGESLLNAGK
;
A
#
# COMPACT_ATOMS: atom_id res chain seq x y z
N MET A 1 17.73 -25.04 -4.94
CA MET A 1 16.95 -24.85 -6.19
C MET A 1 15.58 -24.18 -6.01
N LYS A 2 14.90 -24.28 -4.85
CA LYS A 2 13.54 -23.73 -4.61
C LYS A 2 13.39 -22.19 -4.45
N ARG A 3 14.46 -21.39 -4.42
CA ARG A 3 14.39 -19.92 -4.12
C ARG A 3 14.36 -18.99 -5.35
N ARG A 4 14.48 -19.50 -6.59
CA ARG A 4 14.51 -18.68 -7.82
C ARG A 4 13.13 -18.47 -8.49
N TYR A 5 12.06 -19.06 -7.96
CA TYR A 5 10.76 -19.07 -8.64
C TYR A 5 9.89 -17.82 -8.39
N CYS A 6 9.96 -17.16 -7.22
CA CYS A 6 9.01 -16.08 -6.88
C CYS A 6 9.02 -14.86 -7.82
N GLY A 7 10.18 -14.40 -8.29
CA GLY A 7 10.25 -13.23 -9.19
C GLY A 7 9.77 -13.51 -10.62
N PHE A 8 10.02 -14.71 -11.13
CA PHE A 8 9.57 -15.15 -12.46
C PHE A 8 8.05 -15.39 -12.50
N LEU A 9 7.50 -15.96 -11.42
CA LEU A 9 6.06 -16.18 -11.23
C LEU A 9 5.27 -14.85 -11.21
N PHE A 10 5.81 -13.80 -10.58
CA PHE A 10 5.16 -12.47 -10.52
C PHE A 10 5.05 -11.82 -11.90
N PHE A 11 6.14 -11.84 -12.68
CA PHE A 11 6.18 -11.19 -14.00
C PHE A 11 5.33 -11.93 -15.05
N THR A 12 5.30 -13.26 -15.02
CA THR A 12 4.49 -14.06 -15.97
C THR A 12 2.99 -13.98 -15.70
N SER A 13 2.56 -13.99 -14.44
CA SER A 13 1.14 -13.83 -14.08
C SER A 13 0.62 -12.41 -14.35
N LEU A 14 1.46 -11.39 -14.12
CA LEU A 14 1.14 -10.00 -14.46
C LEU A 14 1.01 -9.79 -15.99
N LEU A 15 1.92 -10.38 -16.79
CA LEU A 15 1.85 -10.35 -18.25
C LEU A 15 0.61 -11.08 -18.80
N LEU A 16 0.20 -12.19 -18.18
CA LEU A 16 -1.02 -12.92 -18.56
C LEU A 16 -2.29 -12.10 -18.28
N ALA A 17 -2.37 -11.52 -17.08
CA ALA A 17 -3.46 -10.63 -16.68
C ALA A 17 -3.50 -9.34 -17.53
N LEU A 18 -2.35 -8.84 -17.97
CA LEU A 18 -2.23 -7.71 -18.91
C LEU A 18 -2.69 -8.08 -20.33
N ALA A 19 -2.40 -9.30 -20.79
CA ALA A 19 -2.80 -9.75 -22.12
C ALA A 19 -4.33 -9.90 -22.25
N MET A 20 -4.98 -10.48 -21.24
CA MET A 20 -6.42 -10.80 -21.22
C MET A 20 -7.33 -9.59 -21.00
N MET A 21 -6.88 -8.60 -20.21
CA MET A 21 -7.68 -7.39 -19.91
C MET A 21 -7.65 -6.35 -21.04
N SER A 22 -6.81 -6.55 -22.06
CA SER A 22 -6.69 -5.68 -23.23
C SER A 22 -7.40 -6.22 -24.47
N ILE A 23 -8.33 -7.17 -24.28
CA ILE A 23 -9.21 -7.65 -25.34
C ILE A 23 -10.25 -6.55 -25.61
N SER A 24 -9.90 -5.58 -26.43
CA SER A 24 -10.87 -4.71 -27.09
C SER A 24 -11.74 -5.56 -28.02
N SER A 25 -13.06 -5.39 -27.98
CA SER A 25 -13.99 -6.13 -28.84
C SER A 25 -13.57 -5.99 -30.30
N PRO A 26 -13.20 -7.07 -31.00
CA PRO A 26 -13.10 -7.01 -32.45
C PRO A 26 -14.48 -6.69 -33.01
N ALA A 27 -14.55 -5.85 -34.03
CA ALA A 27 -15.80 -5.33 -34.61
C ALA A 27 -16.79 -6.42 -35.09
N ALA A 28 -16.37 -7.69 -35.14
CA ALA A 28 -17.13 -8.83 -35.64
C ALA A 28 -17.62 -9.81 -34.54
N ALA A 29 -17.41 -9.51 -33.25
CA ALA A 29 -17.81 -10.41 -32.17
C ALA A 29 -19.12 -9.99 -31.50
N GLU A 30 -20.04 -10.95 -31.38
CA GLU A 30 -21.26 -10.79 -30.58
C GLU A 30 -20.91 -10.60 -29.09
N PRO A 31 -21.48 -9.61 -28.37
CA PRO A 31 -21.20 -9.35 -26.96
C PRO A 31 -21.24 -10.60 -26.05
N PRO A 32 -22.21 -11.52 -26.19
CA PRO A 32 -22.24 -12.76 -25.40
C PRO A 32 -21.03 -13.67 -25.58
N GLN A 33 -20.36 -13.64 -26.74
CA GLN A 33 -19.17 -14.45 -26.99
C GLN A 33 -17.94 -13.85 -26.29
N ILE A 34 -17.83 -12.53 -26.22
CA ILE A 34 -16.76 -11.85 -25.50
C ILE A 34 -16.86 -12.10 -23.99
N ASP A 35 -18.07 -12.11 -23.43
CA ASP A 35 -18.27 -12.39 -22.00
C ASP A 35 -17.89 -13.82 -21.64
N ARG A 36 -18.23 -14.81 -22.49
CA ARG A 36 -17.75 -16.19 -22.33
C ARG A 36 -16.23 -16.30 -22.36
N ILE A 37 -15.57 -15.61 -23.29
CA ILE A 37 -14.10 -15.59 -23.38
C ILE A 37 -13.48 -14.97 -22.12
N LYS A 38 -14.01 -13.85 -21.63
CA LYS A 38 -13.55 -13.22 -20.39
C LYS A 38 -13.71 -14.16 -19.19
N GLN A 39 -14.84 -14.85 -19.09
CA GLN A 39 -15.11 -15.81 -18.03
C GLN A 39 -14.11 -16.98 -18.08
N LYS A 40 -13.94 -17.61 -19.24
CA LYS A 40 -12.98 -18.71 -19.45
C LYS A 40 -11.53 -18.27 -19.20
N ALA A 41 -11.17 -17.06 -19.60
CA ALA A 41 -9.86 -16.46 -19.33
C ALA A 41 -9.58 -16.30 -17.83
N GLY A 42 -10.55 -15.83 -17.05
CA GLY A 42 -10.45 -15.74 -15.59
C GLY A 42 -10.23 -17.10 -14.95
N GLN A 43 -11.02 -18.10 -15.35
CA GLN A 43 -10.90 -19.49 -14.88
C GLN A 43 -9.52 -20.10 -15.20
N ALA A 44 -9.07 -19.92 -16.45
CA ALA A 44 -7.78 -20.41 -16.91
C ALA A 44 -6.62 -19.79 -16.12
N GLN A 45 -6.68 -18.48 -15.87
CA GLN A 45 -5.68 -17.77 -15.07
C GLN A 45 -5.63 -18.29 -13.63
N GLN A 46 -6.78 -18.42 -12.96
CA GLN A 46 -6.86 -18.94 -11.60
C GLN A 46 -6.36 -20.39 -11.50
N GLY A 47 -6.72 -21.25 -12.45
CA GLY A 47 -6.25 -22.64 -12.48
C GLY A 47 -4.75 -22.76 -12.71
N VAL A 48 -4.17 -21.98 -13.63
CA VAL A 48 -2.72 -21.92 -13.87
C VAL A 48 -1.99 -21.48 -12.59
N MET A 49 -2.51 -20.47 -11.89
CA MET A 49 -1.95 -20.01 -10.60
C MET A 49 -1.98 -21.10 -9.53
N GLN A 50 -3.05 -21.90 -9.46
CA GLN A 50 -3.16 -23.01 -8.52
C GLN A 50 -2.12 -24.11 -8.82
N LEU A 51 -1.92 -24.47 -10.10
CA LEU A 51 -0.87 -25.42 -10.49
C LEU A 51 0.54 -24.93 -10.12
N MET A 52 0.83 -23.66 -10.39
CA MET A 52 2.11 -23.03 -10.03
C MET A 52 2.37 -23.10 -8.52
N ARG A 53 1.35 -22.83 -7.70
CA ARG A 53 1.44 -22.91 -6.23
C ARG A 53 1.73 -24.33 -5.74
N SER A 54 1.16 -25.33 -6.41
CA SER A 54 1.42 -26.75 -6.11
C SER A 54 2.76 -27.25 -6.67
N GLY A 55 3.57 -26.38 -7.29
CA GLY A 55 4.88 -26.74 -7.84
C GLY A 55 4.83 -27.50 -9.17
N ASN A 56 3.68 -27.50 -9.85
CA ASN A 56 3.55 -28.12 -11.17
C ASN A 56 4.13 -27.21 -12.25
N ASP A 57 4.66 -27.81 -13.32
CA ASP A 57 5.10 -27.08 -14.51
C ASP A 57 3.89 -26.55 -15.30
N VAL A 58 3.92 -25.27 -15.68
CA VAL A 58 2.85 -24.61 -16.43
C VAL A 58 3.35 -23.97 -17.73
N ALA A 59 4.56 -24.31 -18.19
CA ALA A 59 5.19 -23.65 -19.33
C ALA A 59 4.32 -23.66 -20.60
N GLU A 60 3.75 -24.82 -20.96
CA GLU A 60 2.89 -24.95 -22.15
C GLU A 60 1.55 -24.21 -21.98
N LEU A 61 0.96 -24.22 -20.78
CA LEU A 61 -0.27 -23.44 -20.50
C LEU A 61 0.00 -21.93 -20.67
N LEU A 62 1.12 -21.44 -20.13
CA LEU A 62 1.52 -20.04 -20.28
C LEU A 62 1.82 -19.67 -21.72
N LYS A 63 2.39 -20.59 -22.52
CA LYS A 63 2.64 -20.38 -23.94
C LYS A 63 1.33 -20.23 -24.72
N THR A 64 0.34 -21.08 -24.48
CA THR A 64 -1.00 -20.96 -25.07
C THR A 64 -1.67 -19.66 -24.65
N MET A 65 -1.65 -19.33 -23.36
CA MET A 65 -2.24 -18.12 -22.82
C MET A 65 -1.60 -16.83 -23.38
N LYS A 66 -0.30 -16.83 -23.68
CA LYS A 66 0.38 -15.70 -24.36
C LYS A 66 -0.11 -15.48 -25.80
N GLN A 67 -0.60 -16.51 -26.47
CA GLN A 67 -1.13 -16.41 -27.83
C GLN A 67 -2.59 -15.91 -27.88
N LEU A 68 -3.31 -15.87 -26.75
CA LEU A 68 -4.72 -15.44 -26.73
C LEU A 68 -4.91 -14.01 -27.22
N LYS A 69 -4.08 -13.08 -26.74
CA LYS A 69 -4.15 -11.67 -27.15
C LYS A 69 -3.92 -11.46 -28.65
N PRO A 70 -2.82 -11.94 -29.27
CA PRO A 70 -2.63 -11.77 -30.71
C PRO A 70 -3.71 -12.48 -31.53
N THR A 71 -4.25 -13.62 -31.07
CA THR A 71 -5.39 -14.29 -31.72
C THR A 71 -6.65 -13.41 -31.68
N MET A 72 -6.98 -12.82 -30.52
CA MET A 72 -8.12 -11.90 -30.37
C MET A 72 -7.96 -10.62 -31.22
N GLN A 73 -6.74 -10.08 -31.30
CA GLN A 73 -6.45 -8.88 -32.10
C GLN A 73 -6.63 -9.12 -33.61
N LYS A 74 -6.50 -10.37 -34.07
CA LYS A 74 -6.79 -10.76 -35.46
C LYS A 74 -8.28 -10.98 -35.74
N GLY A 75 -9.14 -10.84 -34.73
CA GLY A 75 -10.56 -11.18 -34.83
C GLY A 75 -10.85 -12.68 -34.87
N GLU A 76 -9.86 -13.54 -34.54
CA GLU A 76 -10.00 -15.00 -34.53
C GLU A 76 -10.69 -15.48 -33.23
N VAL A 77 -11.88 -14.94 -32.93
CA VAL A 77 -12.57 -15.09 -31.64
C VAL A 77 -12.89 -16.54 -31.29
N ALA A 78 -13.39 -17.33 -32.25
CA ALA A 78 -13.68 -18.76 -32.05
C ALA A 78 -12.41 -19.55 -31.69
N LYS A 79 -11.27 -19.19 -32.28
CA LYS A 79 -9.99 -19.85 -31.99
C LYS A 79 -9.47 -19.47 -30.61
N ALA A 80 -9.62 -18.21 -30.21
CA ALA A 80 -9.26 -17.79 -28.84
C ALA A 80 -10.13 -18.50 -27.79
N GLU A 81 -11.43 -18.67 -28.06
CA GLU A 81 -12.34 -19.44 -27.21
C GLU A 81 -11.90 -20.91 -27.12
N GLN A 82 -11.57 -21.55 -28.25
CA GLN A 82 -11.04 -22.92 -28.28
C GLN A 82 -9.73 -23.06 -27.50
N MET A 83 -8.80 -22.11 -27.65
CA MET A 83 -7.55 -22.12 -26.89
C MET A 83 -7.78 -22.06 -25.38
N LEU A 84 -8.80 -21.33 -24.93
CA LEU A 84 -9.19 -21.31 -23.52
C LEU A 84 -9.80 -22.64 -23.08
N ASP A 85 -10.65 -23.24 -23.91
CA ASP A 85 -11.21 -24.57 -23.65
C ASP A 85 -10.12 -25.63 -23.52
N ASP A 86 -9.10 -25.59 -24.38
CA ASP A 86 -7.93 -26.49 -24.32
C ASP A 86 -7.15 -26.29 -23.00
N VAL A 87 -6.95 -25.04 -22.57
CA VAL A 87 -6.30 -24.73 -21.29
C VAL A 87 -7.13 -25.25 -20.11
N LEU A 88 -8.44 -25.03 -20.12
CA LEU A 88 -9.35 -25.48 -19.06
C LEU A 88 -9.44 -27.01 -18.99
N ALA A 89 -9.43 -27.69 -20.13
CA ALA A 89 -9.40 -29.15 -20.21
C ALA A 89 -8.08 -29.72 -19.65
N GLU A 90 -6.95 -29.10 -19.98
CA GLU A 90 -5.64 -29.49 -19.44
C GLU A 90 -5.54 -29.25 -17.93
N LEU A 91 -6.07 -28.12 -17.44
CA LEU A 91 -6.18 -27.84 -16.01
C LEU A 91 -7.00 -28.92 -15.29
N THR A 92 -8.13 -29.31 -15.87
CA THR A 92 -9.00 -30.37 -15.34
C THR A 92 -8.28 -31.71 -15.29
N THR A 93 -7.56 -32.07 -16.36
CA THR A 93 -6.73 -33.29 -16.43
C THR A 93 -5.67 -33.34 -15.32
N ARG A 94 -5.17 -32.18 -14.90
CA ARG A 94 -4.21 -32.03 -13.81
C ARG A 94 -4.84 -31.93 -12.41
N GLY A 95 -6.13 -32.24 -12.29
CA GLY A 95 -6.84 -32.25 -11.01
C GLY A 95 -7.25 -30.86 -10.52
N ILE A 96 -7.19 -29.83 -11.36
CA ILE A 96 -7.77 -28.52 -11.04
C ILE A 96 -9.25 -28.52 -11.40
N ASP A 97 -10.12 -28.42 -10.41
CA ASP A 97 -11.56 -28.31 -10.62
C ASP A 97 -11.92 -26.89 -11.12
N VAL A 98 -11.81 -26.67 -12.43
CA VAL A 98 -12.10 -25.37 -13.06
C VAL A 98 -13.56 -24.94 -12.92
N THR A 99 -14.47 -25.88 -12.63
CA THR A 99 -15.89 -25.57 -12.39
C THR A 99 -16.13 -25.01 -10.99
N LYS A 100 -15.34 -25.41 -10.00
CA LYS A 100 -15.30 -24.75 -8.68
C LYS A 100 -14.57 -23.41 -8.70
N VAL A 101 -13.67 -23.23 -9.67
CA VAL A 101 -13.06 -21.94 -9.96
C VAL A 101 -14.11 -21.00 -10.58
N ALA A 102 -14.99 -21.52 -11.45
CA ALA A 102 -16.09 -20.80 -12.10
C ALA A 102 -17.29 -20.47 -11.19
N GLY A 103 -17.62 -21.37 -10.26
CA GLY A 103 -18.73 -21.25 -9.30
C GLY A 103 -18.44 -20.31 -8.14
N LYS A 104 -17.20 -19.83 -8.04
CA LYS A 104 -16.88 -18.54 -7.43
C LYS A 104 -16.63 -17.51 -8.54
N SER A 105 -17.63 -17.18 -9.37
CA SER A 105 -17.91 -15.73 -9.48
C SER A 105 -17.95 -15.31 -8.03
N ALA A 106 -16.98 -14.53 -7.54
CA ALA A 106 -16.83 -14.24 -6.12
C ALA A 106 -18.24 -14.24 -5.53
N GLU A 107 -18.62 -15.31 -4.79
CA GLU A 107 -19.73 -15.14 -3.88
C GLU A 107 -19.24 -13.91 -3.15
N THR A 108 -19.85 -12.76 -3.41
CA THR A 108 -19.53 -11.51 -2.74
C THR A 108 -19.43 -11.95 -1.31
N PRO A 109 -18.21 -12.05 -0.72
CA PRO A 109 -17.92 -13.01 0.33
C PRO A 109 -19.08 -12.96 1.28
N SER A 110 -19.85 -14.06 1.34
CA SER A 110 -21.21 -14.09 1.92
C SER A 110 -21.22 -13.15 3.10
N GLU A 111 -22.10 -12.14 3.12
CA GLU A 111 -22.10 -10.86 3.87
C GLU A 111 -21.62 -10.83 5.35
N GLY A 112 -21.10 -11.93 5.90
CA GLY A 112 -19.97 -11.99 6.83
C GLY A 112 -18.68 -11.30 6.34
N THR A 113 -18.75 -10.04 5.91
CA THR A 113 -17.58 -9.16 5.73
C THR A 113 -16.73 -9.12 7.00
N PHE A 114 -15.41 -8.87 6.90
CA PHE A 114 -14.53 -8.61 8.05
C PHE A 114 -15.22 -7.75 9.11
N ALA A 115 -15.89 -6.68 8.66
CA ALA A 115 -16.68 -5.81 9.49
C ALA A 115 -17.76 -6.49 10.34
N SER A 116 -18.57 -7.39 9.75
CA SER A 116 -19.62 -8.09 10.50
C SER A 116 -19.04 -9.15 11.45
N ALA A 117 -17.95 -9.83 11.08
CA ALA A 117 -17.24 -10.74 11.99
C ALA A 117 -16.56 -10.00 13.16
N ALA A 118 -16.12 -8.77 12.92
CA ALA A 118 -15.48 -7.90 13.90
C ALA A 118 -16.46 -7.08 14.75
N GLY A 119 -17.78 -7.14 14.45
CA GLY A 119 -18.79 -6.33 15.13
C GLY A 119 -18.62 -4.82 14.87
N ILE A 120 -18.08 -4.44 13.71
CA ILE A 120 -17.88 -3.04 13.33
C ILE A 120 -19.21 -2.50 12.82
N GLU A 121 -19.78 -1.53 13.54
CA GLU A 121 -21.06 -0.92 13.18
C GLU A 121 -20.92 0.12 12.06
N ASN A 122 -19.79 0.83 12.02
CA ASN A 122 -19.55 1.94 11.09
C ASN A 122 -18.69 1.48 9.88
N VAL A 123 -19.35 0.84 8.92
CA VAL A 123 -18.72 0.34 7.70
C VAL A 123 -19.07 1.26 6.55
N VAL A 124 -18.06 1.91 5.98
CA VAL A 124 -18.23 2.72 4.78
C VAL A 124 -17.99 1.83 3.56
N LYS A 125 -18.99 1.77 2.68
CA LYS A 125 -18.92 1.09 1.38
C LYS A 125 -19.26 2.10 0.30
N ARG A 126 -18.48 2.21 -0.77
CA ARG A 126 -18.86 2.98 -1.97
C ARG A 126 -18.18 2.41 -3.22
N PRO A 127 -18.60 2.81 -4.43
CA PRO A 127 -17.60 3.33 -5.36
C PRO A 127 -17.12 4.68 -4.83
N TYR A 128 -15.83 4.81 -4.53
CA TYR A 128 -15.23 6.09 -4.12
C TYR A 128 -14.86 6.94 -5.34
N ASP A 129 -14.74 8.25 -5.14
CA ASP A 129 -14.38 9.16 -6.22
C ASP A 129 -12.87 9.13 -6.44
N ARG A 130 -12.45 8.80 -7.66
CA ARG A 130 -11.03 8.76 -7.99
C ARG A 130 -10.43 10.16 -7.93
N ILE A 131 -9.31 10.31 -7.23
CA ILE A 131 -8.50 11.52 -7.28
C ILE A 131 -7.68 11.55 -8.56
N LEU A 132 -7.78 12.66 -9.28
CA LEU A 132 -6.88 12.99 -10.38
C LEU A 132 -5.94 14.10 -9.91
N ILE A 133 -4.64 13.81 -9.97
CA ILE A 133 -3.62 14.85 -9.87
C ILE A 133 -3.37 15.34 -11.30
N GLU A 134 -3.71 16.59 -11.56
CA GLU A 134 -3.64 17.19 -12.91
C GLU A 134 -2.22 17.06 -13.47
N ASP A 135 -2.08 16.75 -14.77
CA ASP A 135 -0.77 16.59 -15.43
C ASP A 135 0.22 15.57 -14.79
N GLU A 136 -0.23 14.72 -13.88
CA GLU A 136 0.63 13.70 -13.25
C GLU A 136 1.06 12.62 -14.25
N ASN A 137 2.38 12.47 -14.38
CA ASN A 137 3.06 11.64 -15.35
C ASN A 137 3.53 10.27 -14.82
N ALA A 138 3.19 9.91 -13.58
CA ALA A 138 3.46 8.59 -13.01
C ALA A 138 2.81 7.49 -13.86
N LEU A 139 3.66 6.67 -14.48
CA LEU A 139 3.26 5.73 -15.53
C LEU A 139 2.36 4.60 -15.01
N LEU A 140 2.55 4.17 -13.77
CA LEU A 140 1.75 3.14 -13.12
C LEU A 140 0.74 3.72 -12.13
N GLY A 141 0.77 5.03 -11.88
CA GLY A 141 -0.14 5.74 -10.96
C GLY A 141 0.54 6.16 -9.66
N TYR A 142 -0.26 6.39 -8.62
CA TYR A 142 0.18 6.97 -7.34
C TYR A 142 -0.65 6.44 -6.17
N PHE A 143 -0.05 6.39 -4.98
CA PHE A 143 -0.59 5.77 -3.75
C PHE A 143 0.11 6.33 -2.50
N ASP A 144 -0.24 5.84 -1.31
CA ASP A 144 0.25 6.29 0.01
C ASP A 144 0.22 7.82 0.17
N PRO A 145 -0.98 8.43 0.13
CA PRO A 145 -1.10 9.84 0.37
C PRO A 145 -0.75 10.16 1.83
N SER A 146 -0.23 11.35 2.06
CA SER A 146 -0.36 12.03 3.33
C SER A 146 -0.78 13.46 3.11
N VAL A 147 -1.87 13.87 3.75
CA VAL A 147 -2.61 15.11 3.51
C VAL A 147 -2.51 16.00 4.73
N GLU A 148 -2.11 17.25 4.53
CA GLU A 148 -1.93 18.21 5.62
C GLU A 148 -2.31 19.63 5.16
N TYR A 149 -2.82 20.45 6.09
CA TYR A 149 -3.19 21.84 5.82
C TYR A 149 -2.48 22.79 6.77
N GLY A 150 -1.84 23.80 6.21
CA GLY A 150 -1.17 24.84 7.00
C GLY A 150 -2.12 25.95 7.45
N ALA A 151 -1.51 27.00 8.01
CA ALA A 151 -2.19 28.23 8.39
C ALA A 151 -2.80 29.01 7.20
N ASP A 152 -2.29 28.80 5.98
CA ASP A 152 -2.77 29.44 4.75
C ASP A 152 -3.94 28.72 4.07
N ASP A 153 -4.46 27.66 4.72
CA ASP A 153 -5.62 26.88 4.27
C ASP A 153 -5.43 26.16 2.92
N ILE A 154 -4.20 26.12 2.41
CA ILE A 154 -3.84 25.30 1.26
C ILE A 154 -3.62 23.86 1.73
N GLY A 155 -4.28 22.93 1.05
CA GLY A 155 -4.07 21.50 1.24
C GLY A 155 -2.83 21.05 0.50
N TRP A 156 -1.99 20.28 1.16
CA TRP A 156 -0.81 19.66 0.56
C TRP A 156 -0.92 18.16 0.70
N MET A 157 -0.48 17.44 -0.32
CA MET A 157 -0.44 15.99 -0.32
C MET A 157 0.91 15.50 -0.79
N THR A 158 1.64 14.79 0.07
CA THR A 158 2.75 13.95 -0.38
C THR A 158 2.23 12.59 -0.81
N TYR A 159 2.81 11.98 -1.84
CA TYR A 159 2.39 10.67 -2.34
C TYR A 159 3.53 9.92 -3.02
N SER A 160 3.43 8.60 -3.01
CA SER A 160 4.30 7.68 -3.74
C SER A 160 3.89 7.66 -5.23
N ALA A 161 4.72 8.22 -6.11
CA ALA A 161 4.52 8.20 -7.57
C ALA A 161 5.25 7.01 -8.22
N VAL A 162 4.51 6.14 -8.90
CA VAL A 162 5.02 4.86 -9.43
C VAL A 162 5.34 4.95 -10.92
N GLY A 163 6.62 4.78 -11.24
CA GLY A 163 7.15 4.65 -12.58
C GLY A 163 7.40 3.21 -13.03
N LEU A 164 7.96 3.06 -14.23
CA LEU A 164 8.36 1.76 -14.76
C LEU A 164 9.54 1.15 -14.00
N LYS A 165 9.67 -0.19 -14.12
CA LYS A 165 10.71 -0.99 -13.43
C LYS A 165 10.71 -0.79 -11.91
N GLY A 166 9.53 -0.47 -11.36
CA GLY A 166 9.33 -0.24 -9.94
C GLY A 166 10.04 1.01 -9.41
N ARG A 167 10.41 1.99 -10.24
CA ARG A 167 10.89 3.29 -9.73
C ARG A 167 9.77 3.95 -8.95
N ILE A 168 10.01 4.27 -7.68
CA ILE A 168 9.05 4.94 -6.81
C ILE A 168 9.74 6.15 -6.22
N GLN A 169 9.06 7.29 -6.29
CA GLN A 169 9.54 8.58 -5.86
C GLN A 169 8.45 9.29 -5.08
N THR A 170 8.83 10.11 -4.10
CA THR A 170 7.87 10.93 -3.35
C THR A 170 7.68 12.24 -4.09
N LYS A 171 6.42 12.58 -4.37
CA LYS A 171 6.03 13.86 -4.96
C LYS A 171 5.10 14.62 -4.02
N ILE A 172 4.91 15.90 -4.32
CA ILE A 172 3.95 16.76 -3.65
C ILE A 172 2.94 17.35 -4.64
N ALA A 173 1.68 17.41 -4.21
CA ALA A 173 0.59 18.11 -4.86
C ALA A 173 -0.06 19.10 -3.90
N LYS A 174 -0.77 20.08 -4.44
CA LYS A 174 -1.51 21.11 -3.71
C LYS A 174 -2.98 21.13 -4.10
N SER A 175 -3.83 21.54 -3.19
CA SER A 175 -5.25 21.81 -3.40
C SER A 175 -5.61 23.16 -2.78
N THR A 176 -6.32 24.00 -3.54
CA THR A 176 -6.87 25.28 -3.07
C THR A 176 -8.40 25.23 -2.94
N ASP A 177 -8.98 24.05 -3.07
CA ASP A 177 -10.42 23.79 -3.09
C ASP A 177 -10.79 22.63 -2.13
N HIS A 178 -10.05 22.53 -1.03
CA HIS A 178 -10.31 21.57 0.05
C HIS A 178 -10.35 20.10 -0.38
N GLY A 179 -9.51 19.75 -1.37
CA GLY A 179 -9.31 18.39 -1.85
C GLY A 179 -10.15 17.97 -3.04
N ALA A 180 -10.92 18.88 -3.63
CA ALA A 180 -11.72 18.58 -4.82
C ALA A 180 -10.81 18.36 -6.04
N THR A 181 -9.77 19.18 -6.19
CA THR A 181 -8.75 19.03 -7.23
C THR A 181 -7.34 19.10 -6.64
N TRP A 182 -6.39 18.46 -7.32
CA TRP A 182 -4.99 18.39 -6.91
C TRP A 182 -4.06 18.72 -8.07
N GLN A 183 -3.17 19.69 -7.84
CA GLN A 183 -2.17 20.12 -8.81
C GLN A 183 -0.76 19.71 -8.38
N PRO A 184 0.08 19.18 -9.28
CA PRO A 184 1.43 18.77 -8.94
C PRO A 184 2.29 19.99 -8.67
N VAL A 185 3.17 19.87 -7.68
CA VAL A 185 4.13 20.91 -7.31
C VAL A 185 5.53 20.49 -7.76
N GLY A 186 5.93 19.26 -7.45
CA GLY A 186 7.23 18.74 -7.86
C GLY A 186 7.63 17.45 -7.13
N PRO A 187 8.79 16.88 -7.50
CA PRO A 187 9.39 15.78 -6.75
C PRO A 187 9.98 16.30 -5.42
N LEU A 188 9.79 15.52 -4.35
CA LEU A 188 10.47 15.74 -3.07
C LEU A 188 11.74 14.90 -2.98
N ASN A 189 11.66 13.64 -3.43
CA ASN A 189 12.79 12.73 -3.51
C ASN A 189 12.74 11.97 -4.83
N GLU A 190 13.83 11.94 -5.57
CA GLU A 190 13.93 11.17 -6.81
C GLU A 190 14.58 9.79 -6.58
N PRO A 191 14.26 8.78 -7.40
CA PRO A 191 14.93 7.49 -7.32
C PRO A 191 16.36 7.61 -7.83
N THR A 192 17.34 7.21 -7.02
CA THR A 192 18.77 7.33 -7.36
C THR A 192 19.38 5.96 -7.63
N PRO A 193 19.94 5.70 -8.83
CA PRO A 193 20.64 4.46 -9.11
C PRO A 193 21.86 4.28 -8.20
N ASP A 194 22.11 3.05 -7.76
CA ASP A 194 23.28 2.74 -6.93
C ASP A 194 23.70 1.26 -7.09
N THR A 195 24.89 0.92 -6.60
CA THR A 195 25.40 -0.45 -6.50
C THR A 195 25.86 -0.72 -5.08
N LEU A 196 25.19 -1.65 -4.40
CA LEU A 196 25.47 -1.96 -3.00
C LEU A 196 25.93 -3.41 -2.81
N PRO A 197 26.84 -3.67 -1.85
CA PRO A 197 27.23 -5.01 -1.45
C PRO A 197 26.14 -5.65 -0.57
N VAL A 198 25.10 -6.21 -1.18
CA VAL A 198 23.96 -6.77 -0.45
C VAL A 198 24.19 -8.24 -0.05
N GLY A 199 23.57 -8.65 1.07
CA GLY A 199 23.65 -10.02 1.59
C GLY A 199 24.22 -10.08 3.01
N PHE A 200 23.63 -10.93 3.85
CA PHE A 200 24.01 -11.07 5.26
C PHE A 200 25.31 -11.86 5.47
N PHE A 201 25.49 -12.96 4.73
CA PHE A 201 26.64 -13.88 4.90
C PHE A 201 27.65 -13.80 3.76
N LYS A 202 27.17 -13.51 2.55
CA LYS A 202 27.98 -13.32 1.36
C LYS A 202 27.51 -12.03 0.71
N LYS A 203 28.33 -11.00 0.83
CA LYS A 203 28.08 -9.72 0.18
C LYS A 203 28.35 -9.89 -1.32
N GLU A 204 27.37 -9.54 -2.13
CA GLU A 204 27.50 -9.47 -3.57
C GLU A 204 27.03 -8.09 -4.02
N ASP A 205 27.82 -7.44 -4.87
CA ASP A 205 27.41 -6.17 -5.44
C ASP A 205 26.18 -6.38 -6.32
N LYS A 206 25.13 -5.62 -6.02
CA LYS A 206 23.90 -5.58 -6.81
C LYS A 206 23.66 -4.15 -7.26
N LYS A 207 23.46 -3.99 -8.56
CA LYS A 207 22.94 -2.76 -9.15
C LYS A 207 21.46 -2.63 -8.84
N GLY A 208 21.02 -1.40 -8.62
CA GLY A 208 19.66 -1.13 -8.22
C GLY A 208 19.37 0.36 -8.15
N VAL A 209 18.35 0.69 -7.37
CA VAL A 209 17.87 2.05 -7.17
C VAL A 209 17.43 2.22 -5.72
N TRP A 210 17.76 3.38 -5.15
CA TRP A 210 17.11 3.86 -3.93
C TRP A 210 15.71 4.35 -4.26
N LYS A 211 14.73 3.84 -3.53
CA LYS A 211 13.35 4.29 -3.60
C LYS A 211 13.00 5.10 -2.36
N HIS A 212 12.00 5.95 -2.54
CA HIS A 212 11.37 6.72 -1.48
C HIS A 212 9.88 6.40 -1.58
N GLU A 213 9.35 5.73 -0.57
CA GLU A 213 7.98 5.24 -0.55
C GLU A 213 7.42 5.41 0.86
N VAL A 214 6.11 5.57 0.91
CA VAL A 214 5.32 5.86 2.11
C VAL A 214 5.83 7.10 2.83
N SER A 215 5.25 8.24 2.47
CA SER A 215 5.54 9.54 3.05
C SER A 215 4.48 9.94 4.06
N SER A 216 4.89 10.63 5.12
CA SER A 216 3.99 11.41 5.96
C SER A 216 4.43 12.86 6.04
N LEU A 217 3.49 13.75 5.75
CA LEU A 217 3.60 15.19 5.79
C LEU A 217 2.95 15.69 7.07
N VAL A 218 3.62 16.60 7.79
CA VAL A 218 3.07 17.23 8.99
C VAL A 218 3.39 18.72 9.03
N PHE A 219 2.43 19.50 9.51
CA PHE A 219 2.59 20.92 9.80
C PHE A 219 2.78 21.12 11.31
N ASP A 220 3.92 21.66 11.67
CA ASP A 220 4.35 21.95 13.04
C ASP A 220 4.49 23.47 13.21
N PRO A 221 3.43 24.17 13.66
CA PRO A 221 3.38 25.62 13.66
C PRO A 221 4.41 26.29 14.58
N ASP A 222 4.99 25.54 15.52
CA ASP A 222 5.86 26.07 16.56
C ASP A 222 7.36 26.01 16.17
N ASP A 223 7.71 25.40 15.03
CA ASP A 223 9.10 25.30 14.53
C ASP A 223 9.37 26.29 13.39
N ALA A 224 9.51 27.57 13.75
CA ALA A 224 9.61 28.67 12.79
C ALA A 224 10.72 28.47 11.72
N GLY A 225 10.35 28.57 10.44
CA GLY A 225 11.20 28.32 9.28
C GLY A 225 11.36 26.85 8.88
N LYS A 226 10.81 25.92 9.67
CA LYS A 226 10.81 24.46 9.45
C LYS A 226 9.44 23.86 9.77
N GLU A 227 8.39 24.66 9.59
CA GLU A 227 7.04 24.31 10.00
C GLU A 227 6.54 23.08 9.23
N TRP A 228 6.95 22.92 7.98
CA TRP A 228 6.60 21.75 7.17
C TRP A 228 7.66 20.69 7.28
N LYS A 229 7.25 19.46 7.58
CA LYS A 229 8.13 18.32 7.77
C LYS A 229 7.62 17.13 6.96
N VAL A 230 8.53 16.40 6.32
CA VAL A 230 8.21 15.14 5.64
C VAL A 230 9.11 14.02 6.14
N PHE A 231 8.48 12.91 6.48
CA PHE A 231 9.13 11.65 6.77
C PHE A 231 8.86 10.67 5.63
N THR A 232 9.88 9.96 5.16
CA THR A 232 9.72 8.97 4.08
C THR A 232 10.56 7.73 4.36
N HIS A 233 10.09 6.54 3.98
CA HIS A 233 10.95 5.36 4.00
C HIS A 233 11.84 5.31 2.74
N ARG A 234 13.15 5.40 2.95
CA ARG A 234 14.15 5.20 1.89
C ARG A 234 14.71 3.79 1.97
N PHE A 235 14.74 3.05 0.85
CA PHE A 235 15.31 1.70 0.81
C PHE A 235 15.82 1.31 -0.57
N PHE A 236 16.66 0.27 -0.62
CA PHE A 236 17.29 -0.19 -1.85
C PHE A 236 16.54 -1.36 -2.49
N VAL A 237 16.40 -1.30 -3.82
CA VAL A 237 15.85 -2.39 -4.63
C VAL A 237 16.78 -2.67 -5.81
N ASP A 238 17.14 -3.94 -6.00
CA ASP A 238 18.01 -4.32 -7.12
C ASP A 238 17.26 -4.37 -8.47
N GLU A 239 18.00 -4.49 -9.56
CA GLU A 239 17.45 -4.62 -10.93
C GLU A 239 16.51 -5.82 -11.12
N SER A 240 16.57 -6.82 -10.23
CA SER A 240 15.64 -7.96 -10.21
C SER A 240 14.38 -7.71 -9.40
N THR A 241 14.14 -6.44 -9.03
CA THR A 241 13.04 -5.94 -8.20
C THR A 241 13.02 -6.52 -6.79
N LYS A 242 14.14 -7.06 -6.30
CA LYS A 242 14.23 -7.58 -4.94
C LYS A 242 14.49 -6.43 -3.97
N ILE A 243 13.64 -6.35 -2.95
CA ILE A 243 13.71 -5.33 -1.90
C ILE A 243 14.70 -5.76 -0.82
N TYR A 244 15.51 -4.81 -0.36
CA TYR A 244 16.46 -4.97 0.74
C TYR A 244 16.09 -4.06 1.91
N PRO A 245 15.06 -4.43 2.71
CA PRO A 245 14.53 -3.53 3.74
C PRO A 245 15.56 -3.19 4.82
N TYR A 246 16.51 -4.07 5.10
CA TYR A 246 17.59 -3.83 6.07
C TYR A 246 18.65 -2.81 5.62
N TYR A 247 18.55 -2.31 4.39
CA TYR A 247 19.27 -1.12 3.93
C TYR A 247 18.44 0.14 4.09
N GLY A 248 17.19 0.05 4.58
CA GLY A 248 16.29 1.18 4.67
C GLY A 248 16.36 1.94 5.98
N TRP A 249 15.90 3.18 5.94
CA TRP A 249 15.75 4.08 7.09
C TRP A 249 14.63 5.09 6.82
N ILE A 250 14.13 5.72 7.88
CA ILE A 250 13.23 6.87 7.75
C ILE A 250 14.08 8.11 7.48
N THR A 251 13.79 8.80 6.39
CA THR A 251 14.37 10.09 6.05
C THR A 251 13.53 11.22 6.63
N PHE A 252 14.14 12.39 6.75
CA PHE A 252 13.50 13.60 7.22
C PHE A 252 13.94 14.78 6.36
N ARG A 253 12.97 15.61 5.96
CA ARG A 253 13.18 16.92 5.32
C ARG A 253 12.24 17.92 5.96
N HIS A 254 12.64 19.20 5.94
CA HIS A 254 11.79 20.29 6.40
C HIS A 254 11.83 21.49 5.46
N ALA A 255 10.80 22.33 5.51
CA ALA A 255 10.71 23.58 4.76
C ALA A 255 9.84 24.58 5.52
N SER A 256 9.99 25.87 5.20
CA SER A 256 9.06 26.88 5.71
C SER A 256 7.72 26.87 4.97
N ARG A 257 7.70 26.34 3.74
CA ARG A 257 6.51 26.13 2.90
C ARG A 257 6.73 24.96 1.94
N PRO A 258 5.70 24.18 1.58
CA PRO A 258 5.89 22.98 0.76
C PRO A 258 6.18 23.25 -0.72
N ASP A 259 5.85 24.45 -1.23
CA ASP A 259 6.16 24.94 -2.58
C ASP A 259 7.51 25.67 -2.70
N ARG A 260 8.34 25.59 -1.65
CA ARG A 260 9.67 26.20 -1.61
C ARG A 260 10.75 25.13 -1.55
N GLU A 261 11.98 25.59 -1.40
CA GLU A 261 13.14 24.72 -1.22
C GLU A 261 13.01 23.94 0.10
N TRP A 262 13.11 22.62 -0.02
CA TRP A 262 13.20 21.71 1.12
C TRP A 262 14.66 21.58 1.54
N SER A 263 14.88 21.33 2.83
CA SER A 263 16.19 20.98 3.35
C SER A 263 16.78 19.79 2.59
N GLU A 264 18.11 19.64 2.71
CA GLU A 264 18.76 18.37 2.40
C GLU A 264 18.14 17.23 3.20
N GLU A 265 18.25 16.02 2.64
CA GLU A 265 17.73 14.82 3.28
C GLU A 265 18.57 14.43 4.49
N ILE A 266 17.89 14.21 5.61
CA ILE A 266 18.49 13.69 6.84
C ILE A 266 18.12 12.20 6.96
N ALA A 267 19.12 11.32 7.11
CA ALA A 267 18.91 9.93 7.49
C ALA A 267 18.54 9.86 8.98
N LEU A 268 17.25 9.92 9.31
CA LEU A 268 16.78 10.17 10.67
C LEU A 268 16.79 8.90 11.53
N LEU A 269 15.97 7.90 11.19
CA LEU A 269 15.73 6.74 12.06
C LEU A 269 16.18 5.43 11.41
N GLY A 270 17.08 4.70 12.10
CA GLY A 270 17.57 3.37 11.70
C GLY A 270 17.24 2.29 12.74
N ALA A 271 17.52 1.03 12.41
CA ALA A 271 17.23 -0.15 13.23
C ALA A 271 18.53 -0.81 13.74
N GLY A 272 19.17 -0.23 14.75
CA GLY A 272 20.42 -0.74 15.31
C GLY A 272 21.57 -0.66 14.32
N ARG A 273 22.05 -1.83 13.93
CA ARG A 273 23.10 -1.98 12.91
C ARG A 273 22.62 -1.75 11.47
N PHE A 274 21.34 -1.43 11.28
CA PHE A 274 20.73 -1.19 9.98
C PHE A 274 20.34 0.30 9.86
N PRO A 275 20.60 0.94 8.71
CA PRO A 275 21.29 0.40 7.54
C PRO A 275 22.77 0.07 7.85
N PRO A 276 23.38 -0.92 7.17
CA PRO A 276 24.78 -1.24 7.39
C PRO A 276 25.68 -0.10 6.89
N ALA A 277 26.92 -0.05 7.41
CA ALA A 277 27.93 0.89 6.94
C ALA A 277 28.08 0.87 5.40
N PRO A 278 28.35 2.02 4.76
CA PRO A 278 28.74 3.29 5.37
C PRO A 278 27.58 4.19 5.82
N PHE A 279 26.33 3.76 5.64
CA PHE A 279 25.16 4.55 6.03
C PHE A 279 25.09 4.68 7.56
N LYS A 280 24.71 5.87 8.02
CA LYS A 280 24.51 6.17 9.44
C LYS A 280 23.25 7.01 9.60
N THR A 281 22.38 6.59 10.52
CA THR A 281 21.21 7.36 10.92
C THR A 281 21.51 8.22 12.14
N ARG A 282 20.79 9.32 12.29
CA ARG A 282 20.89 10.22 13.45
C ARG A 282 20.46 9.52 14.75
N VAL A 283 19.40 8.72 14.66
CA VAL A 283 18.82 7.97 15.77
C VAL A 283 18.89 6.48 15.47
N ASP A 284 19.38 5.72 16.44
CA ASP A 284 19.21 4.27 16.50
C ASP A 284 17.93 3.96 17.29
N VAL A 285 16.88 3.53 16.61
CA VAL A 285 15.58 3.24 17.23
C VAL A 285 15.68 2.09 18.24
N HIS A 286 16.57 1.11 18.04
CA HIS A 286 16.76 0.01 19.01
C HIS A 286 17.30 0.51 20.36
N SER A 287 17.99 1.65 20.36
CA SER A 287 18.52 2.25 21.59
C SER A 287 17.45 2.93 22.45
N LEU A 288 16.28 3.23 21.88
CA LEU A 288 15.21 3.95 22.60
C LEU A 288 14.49 3.07 23.61
N HIS A 289 14.27 1.78 23.28
CA HIS A 289 13.57 0.84 24.16
C HIS A 289 13.77 -0.62 23.71
N SER A 290 13.71 -1.58 24.65
CA SER A 290 13.94 -3.00 24.34
C SER A 290 12.88 -3.63 23.44
N ASP A 291 11.66 -3.11 23.43
CA ASP A 291 10.58 -3.59 22.55
C ASP A 291 10.87 -3.34 21.07
N LEU A 292 11.74 -2.39 20.78
CA LEU A 292 12.16 -2.04 19.43
C LEU A 292 13.27 -3.00 18.94
N ASN A 293 13.79 -3.88 19.79
CA ASN A 293 14.81 -4.83 19.37
C ASN A 293 14.27 -5.93 18.45
N GLY A 294 15.11 -6.39 17.52
CA GLY A 294 14.83 -7.53 16.66
C GLY A 294 14.10 -7.20 15.35
N PHE A 295 13.86 -5.91 15.10
CA PHE A 295 13.43 -5.41 13.81
C PHE A 295 14.64 -5.16 12.91
N ILE A 296 14.43 -5.20 11.60
CA ILE A 296 15.49 -4.97 10.60
C ILE A 296 15.37 -3.63 9.90
N ALA A 297 14.20 -3.00 10.02
CA ALA A 297 13.86 -1.71 9.43
C ALA A 297 12.57 -1.18 10.08
N TYR A 298 12.34 0.12 9.90
CA TYR A 298 11.08 0.79 10.20
C TYR A 298 10.59 1.47 8.91
N THR A 299 9.29 1.45 8.68
CA THR A 299 8.63 1.94 7.47
C THR A 299 7.26 2.52 7.82
N GLU A 300 6.57 3.01 6.79
CA GLU A 300 5.18 3.49 6.86
C GLU A 300 4.97 4.54 7.96
N PRO A 301 5.74 5.64 7.89
CA PRO A 301 5.64 6.70 8.88
C PRO A 301 4.26 7.35 8.81
N GLY A 302 3.64 7.53 9.97
CA GLY A 302 2.47 8.38 10.16
C GLY A 302 2.79 9.46 11.19
N ALA A 303 2.76 10.73 10.82
CA ALA A 303 3.16 11.84 11.67
C ALA A 303 1.99 12.80 11.94
N MET A 304 1.99 13.41 13.12
CA MET A 304 1.03 14.44 13.51
C MET A 304 1.67 15.37 14.53
N CYS A 305 1.43 16.68 14.41
CA CYS A 305 1.72 17.63 15.48
C CYS A 305 0.47 17.75 16.36
N HIS A 306 0.60 17.48 17.65
CA HIS A 306 -0.52 17.53 18.59
C HIS A 306 -0.04 18.06 19.94
N ASN A 307 -0.69 19.13 20.42
CA ASN A 307 -0.34 19.82 21.66
C ASN A 307 1.15 20.21 21.76
N GLY A 308 1.71 20.72 20.65
CA GLY A 308 3.11 21.18 20.57
C GLY A 308 4.16 20.06 20.52
N ALA A 309 3.75 18.80 20.44
CA ALA A 309 4.66 17.67 20.26
C ALA A 309 4.44 16.98 18.91
N LEU A 310 5.52 16.46 18.34
CA LEU A 310 5.48 15.61 17.16
C LEU A 310 5.32 14.16 17.58
N TYR A 311 4.32 13.50 17.03
CA TYR A 311 4.11 12.07 17.14
C TYR A 311 4.47 11.40 15.83
N LEU A 312 5.08 10.22 15.90
CA LEU A 312 5.44 9.43 14.74
C LEU A 312 5.12 7.96 14.99
N SER A 313 4.13 7.43 14.26
CA SER A 313 3.90 6.00 14.17
C SER A 313 4.82 5.37 13.13
N LEU A 314 5.29 4.15 13.41
CA LEU A 314 6.18 3.40 12.53
C LEU A 314 5.80 1.92 12.52
N THR A 315 5.71 1.33 11.33
CA THR A 315 5.68 -0.13 11.20
C THR A 315 7.09 -0.69 11.31
N GLY A 316 7.31 -1.54 12.32
CA GLY A 316 8.52 -2.35 12.43
C GLY A 316 8.47 -3.57 11.50
N LEU A 317 9.51 -3.73 10.70
CA LEU A 317 9.70 -4.88 9.83
C LEU A 317 10.61 -5.94 10.47
N LYS A 318 10.17 -7.19 10.40
CA LYS A 318 11.03 -8.37 10.58
C LYS A 318 11.36 -8.98 9.22
N MET A 319 12.24 -9.98 9.19
CA MET A 319 12.57 -10.71 7.95
C MET A 319 11.35 -11.32 7.24
N LYS A 320 10.25 -11.54 7.96
CA LYS A 320 8.99 -12.10 7.43
C LYS A 320 7.99 -11.02 6.98
N GLY A 321 8.34 -9.74 7.06
CA GLY A 321 7.47 -8.60 6.77
C GLY A 321 7.09 -7.80 8.02
N PRO A 322 6.09 -6.90 7.88
CA PRO A 322 5.44 -6.16 8.96
C PRO A 322 5.09 -7.02 10.17
N ASP A 323 5.15 -6.41 11.35
CA ASP A 323 4.92 -7.13 12.61
C ASP A 323 4.27 -6.29 13.70
N THR A 324 4.69 -5.04 13.89
CA THR A 324 4.18 -4.19 14.99
C THR A 324 4.22 -2.73 14.56
N ILE A 325 3.17 -1.98 14.88
CA ILE A 325 3.14 -0.52 14.75
C ILE A 325 3.50 0.06 16.12
N PHE A 326 4.50 0.94 16.14
CA PHE A 326 4.99 1.62 17.34
C PHE A 326 4.64 3.11 17.30
N LEU A 327 4.68 3.76 18.46
CA LEU A 327 4.56 5.21 18.58
C LEU A 327 5.81 5.81 19.23
N LEU A 328 6.37 6.82 18.58
CA LEU A 328 7.41 7.69 19.10
C LEU A 328 6.87 9.10 19.32
N LYS A 329 7.51 9.85 20.20
CA LYS A 329 7.21 11.25 20.49
C LYS A 329 8.48 12.10 20.52
N SER A 330 8.40 13.29 19.98
CA SER A 330 9.40 14.34 20.08
C SER A 330 8.75 15.61 20.65
N ASP A 331 9.33 16.12 21.73
CA ASP A 331 8.95 17.40 22.37
C ASP A 331 9.80 18.57 21.85
N ASP A 332 10.66 18.33 20.86
CA ASP A 332 11.66 19.27 20.33
C ASP A 332 11.68 19.26 18.79
N HIS A 333 10.48 19.23 18.18
CA HIS A 333 10.28 19.37 16.74
C HIS A 333 11.06 18.36 15.87
N GLY A 334 11.31 17.17 16.40
CA GLY A 334 11.95 16.04 15.72
C GLY A 334 13.47 15.95 15.94
N GLU A 335 14.04 16.80 16.80
CA GLU A 335 15.48 16.79 17.10
C GLU A 335 15.89 15.59 17.97
N SER A 336 15.03 15.16 18.89
CA SER A 336 15.16 13.95 19.71
C SER A 336 13.83 13.17 19.78
N TRP A 337 13.92 11.88 20.10
CA TRP A 337 12.77 10.97 20.07
C TRP A 337 12.73 10.09 21.31
N SER A 338 11.53 9.90 21.85
CA SER A 338 11.22 8.98 22.93
C SER A 338 10.26 7.90 22.46
N TYR A 339 10.38 6.70 23.04
CA TYR A 339 9.45 5.60 22.78
C TYR A 339 8.25 5.70 23.72
N LEU A 340 7.03 5.68 23.16
CA LEU A 340 5.81 5.67 23.96
C LEU A 340 5.21 4.27 24.13
N GLY A 341 5.16 3.46 23.07
CA GLY A 341 4.56 2.14 23.16
C GLY A 341 4.29 1.43 21.83
N LYS A 342 3.67 0.25 21.94
CA LYS A 342 3.11 -0.51 20.82
C LYS A 342 1.66 -0.10 20.62
N LEU A 343 1.29 0.24 19.38
CA LEU A 343 -0.08 0.56 19.01
C LEU A 343 -0.83 -0.70 18.61
N LEU A 344 -0.29 -1.45 17.63
CA LEU A 344 -0.91 -2.66 17.08
C LEU A 344 0.16 -3.72 16.85
N ASP A 345 -0.18 -4.98 17.07
CA ASP A 345 0.68 -6.12 16.75
C ASP A 345 -0.05 -7.25 16.00
N LYS A 346 0.65 -8.36 15.77
CA LYS A 346 0.09 -9.55 15.11
C LYS A 346 -1.09 -10.18 15.86
N SER A 347 -1.14 -10.04 17.18
CA SER A 347 -2.24 -10.57 17.98
C SER A 347 -3.52 -9.77 17.76
N ASP A 348 -3.41 -8.44 17.67
CA ASP A 348 -4.52 -7.56 17.31
C ASP A 348 -5.03 -7.90 15.89
N ALA A 349 -4.13 -8.01 14.90
CA ALA A 349 -4.51 -8.39 13.53
C ALA A 349 -5.19 -9.76 13.45
N LYS A 350 -4.67 -10.75 14.18
CA LYS A 350 -5.23 -12.11 14.22
C LYS A 350 -6.63 -12.15 14.82
N ALA A 351 -6.95 -11.28 15.78
CA ALA A 351 -8.28 -11.17 16.36
C ALA A 351 -9.35 -10.83 15.30
N PHE A 352 -8.92 -10.29 14.16
CA PHE A 352 -9.74 -9.91 13.02
C PHE A 352 -9.58 -10.82 11.79
N GLY A 353 -8.84 -11.92 11.93
CA GLY A 353 -8.59 -12.85 10.82
C GLY A 353 -7.48 -12.41 9.87
N TYR A 354 -6.66 -11.43 10.23
CA TYR A 354 -5.52 -10.94 9.45
C TYR A 354 -4.18 -11.39 10.05
N HIS A 355 -3.10 -11.16 9.31
CA HIS A 355 -1.74 -11.43 9.77
C HIS A 355 -1.06 -10.21 10.38
N THR A 356 -1.34 -9.03 9.84
CA THR A 356 -0.66 -7.79 10.22
C THR A 356 -1.63 -6.62 10.13
N PHE A 357 -1.30 -5.56 10.86
CA PHE A 357 -1.66 -4.19 10.51
C PHE A 357 -0.42 -3.51 9.94
N ASP A 358 -0.63 -2.63 8.97
CA ASP A 358 0.38 -1.75 8.37
C ASP A 358 -0.29 -0.42 7.98
N GLY A 359 0.34 0.43 7.19
CA GLY A 359 -0.29 1.61 6.58
C GLY A 359 -0.68 2.66 7.59
N SER A 360 0.19 2.94 8.56
CA SER A 360 -0.16 3.78 9.71
C SER A 360 -0.23 5.27 9.36
N SER A 361 -1.33 5.93 9.71
CA SER A 361 -1.40 7.40 9.76
C SER A 361 -2.00 7.87 11.09
N LEU A 362 -1.52 9.02 11.58
CA LEU A 362 -2.00 9.67 12.79
C LEU A 362 -2.81 10.91 12.39
N VAL A 363 -4.06 10.97 12.82
CA VAL A 363 -4.97 12.05 12.43
C VAL A 363 -5.82 12.50 13.61
N SER A 364 -6.39 13.70 13.52
CA SER A 364 -7.31 14.21 14.53
C SER A 364 -8.55 14.85 13.91
N GLU A 365 -9.66 14.82 14.63
CA GLU A 365 -10.84 15.61 14.32
C GLU A 365 -11.51 16.07 15.62
N GLY A 366 -11.65 17.38 15.79
CA GLY A 366 -12.04 17.97 17.07
C GLY A 366 -10.98 17.70 18.14
N ASN A 367 -11.39 17.17 19.28
CA ASN A 367 -10.51 16.78 20.39
C ASN A 367 -10.15 15.28 20.40
N ARG A 368 -10.48 14.55 19.32
CA ARG A 368 -10.28 13.10 19.23
C ARG A 368 -9.12 12.81 18.29
N VAL A 369 -8.29 11.85 18.69
CA VAL A 369 -7.10 11.42 17.95
C VAL A 369 -7.29 9.98 17.51
N PHE A 370 -6.88 9.68 16.27
CA PHE A 370 -7.09 8.38 15.65
C PHE A 370 -5.83 7.87 14.97
N LEU A 371 -5.69 6.56 14.97
CA LEU A 371 -4.80 5.79 14.12
C LEU A 371 -5.62 5.26 12.93
N LEU A 372 -5.18 5.57 11.72
CA LEU A 372 -5.56 4.84 10.52
C LEU A 372 -4.55 3.71 10.35
N ALA A 373 -5.03 2.49 10.14
CA ALA A 373 -4.17 1.35 9.85
C ALA A 373 -4.88 0.36 8.92
N SER A 374 -4.13 -0.19 7.98
CA SER A 374 -4.60 -1.13 6.99
C SER A 374 -4.39 -2.57 7.49
N PRO A 375 -5.45 -3.35 7.76
CA PRO A 375 -5.28 -4.77 8.04
C PRO A 375 -4.81 -5.49 6.78
N GLY A 376 -3.97 -6.51 6.91
CA GLY A 376 -3.38 -7.17 5.76
C GLY A 376 -2.93 -8.60 6.00
N GLY A 377 -2.75 -9.31 4.88
CA GLY A 377 -2.32 -10.70 4.84
C GLY A 377 -3.42 -11.66 5.30
N GLU A 378 -4.08 -12.33 4.35
CA GLU A 378 -5.02 -13.41 4.68
C GLU A 378 -4.27 -14.69 5.12
N PRO A 379 -4.73 -15.38 6.18
CA PRO A 379 -4.25 -16.71 6.59
C PRO A 379 -4.27 -17.78 5.49
N ARG A 380 -5.09 -17.58 4.45
CA ARG A 380 -5.33 -18.55 3.38
C ARG A 380 -4.58 -18.24 2.08
N SER A 381 -3.93 -17.08 2.00
CA SER A 381 -3.23 -16.61 0.81
C SER A 381 -1.76 -16.41 1.13
N GLN A 382 -0.90 -17.37 0.73
CA GLN A 382 0.55 -17.16 0.70
C GLN A 382 1.00 -16.15 -0.37
N THR A 383 0.04 -15.50 -1.04
CA THR A 383 0.28 -14.56 -2.12
C THR A 383 -0.08 -13.15 -1.66
N LEU A 384 0.98 -12.45 -1.24
CA LEU A 384 1.10 -11.00 -1.10
C LEU A 384 0.36 -10.39 0.11
N MET A 385 1.10 -9.56 0.85
CA MET A 385 0.60 -8.73 1.94
C MET A 385 -0.20 -7.59 1.32
N LEU A 386 -1.41 -7.93 0.92
CA LEU A 386 -2.35 -6.98 0.39
C LEU A 386 -3.17 -6.43 1.55
N HIS A 387 -3.25 -5.11 1.61
CA HIS A 387 -4.07 -4.38 2.56
C HIS A 387 -5.56 -4.53 2.22
N ASP A 388 -6.40 -4.66 3.23
CA ASP A 388 -7.83 -4.87 3.10
C ASP A 388 -8.55 -3.68 3.71
N GLY A 389 -8.58 -2.57 2.96
CA GLY A 389 -9.19 -1.32 3.41
C GLY A 389 -8.41 -0.62 4.51
N THR A 390 -9.10 0.22 5.27
CA THR A 390 -8.51 1.01 6.36
C THR A 390 -9.40 0.95 7.59
N CYS A 391 -8.80 0.57 8.72
CA CYS A 391 -9.41 0.68 10.04
C CYS A 391 -9.07 2.04 10.64
N VAL A 392 -10.07 2.73 11.17
CA VAL A 392 -9.93 3.92 12.00
C VAL A 392 -10.10 3.50 13.45
N ILE A 393 -9.09 3.76 14.27
CA ILE A 393 -9.02 3.33 15.66
C ILE A 393 -8.73 4.54 16.51
N GLU A 394 -9.58 4.80 17.50
CA GLU A 394 -9.41 5.96 18.37
C GLU A 394 -8.35 5.70 19.47
N PHE A 395 -7.59 6.72 19.81
CA PHE A 395 -6.78 6.72 21.02
C PHE A 395 -7.64 6.95 22.26
N GLU A 396 -7.37 6.19 23.31
CA GLU A 396 -7.78 6.57 24.67
C GLU A 396 -6.85 7.67 25.19
N ASP A 397 -5.55 7.50 24.97
CA ASP A 397 -4.49 8.44 25.38
C ASP A 397 -3.28 8.28 24.45
N ILE A 398 -3.01 9.28 23.61
CA ILE A 398 -1.87 9.24 22.69
C ILE A 398 -0.52 9.36 23.40
N ASP A 399 -0.42 10.14 24.48
CA ASP A 399 0.81 10.31 25.28
C ASP A 399 1.25 9.01 25.97
N LYS A 400 0.34 8.02 26.07
CA LYS A 400 0.63 6.69 26.61
C LYS A 400 0.63 5.59 25.55
N ALA A 401 0.49 5.93 24.27
CA ALA A 401 0.31 4.98 23.17
C ALA A 401 -0.86 4.00 23.41
N GLN A 402 -1.97 4.47 23.99
CA GLN A 402 -3.13 3.65 24.35
C GLN A 402 -4.27 3.83 23.34
N LEU A 403 -4.52 2.80 22.54
CA LEU A 403 -5.71 2.72 21.69
C LEU A 403 -6.92 2.25 22.50
N LYS A 404 -8.13 2.73 22.13
CA LYS A 404 -9.38 2.26 22.72
C LYS A 404 -9.56 0.76 22.47
N ARG A 405 -10.02 0.06 23.49
CA ARG A 405 -10.30 -1.38 23.46
C ARG A 405 -11.75 -1.65 23.87
N ASN A 406 -12.35 -2.68 23.30
CA ASN A 406 -13.70 -3.11 23.69
C ASN A 406 -13.68 -3.92 25.00
N ALA A 407 -14.85 -4.32 25.49
CA ALA A 407 -14.98 -5.08 26.74
C ALA A 407 -14.23 -6.44 26.74
N ALA A 408 -13.89 -6.98 25.56
CA ALA A 408 -13.11 -8.20 25.42
C ALA A 408 -11.59 -7.93 25.34
N GLY A 409 -11.14 -6.69 25.55
CA GLY A 409 -9.72 -6.28 25.49
C GLY A 409 -9.15 -6.17 24.08
N ARG A 410 -9.97 -6.36 23.04
CA ARG A 410 -9.55 -6.20 21.64
C ARG A 410 -9.57 -4.73 21.27
N VAL A 411 -8.69 -4.30 20.37
CA VAL A 411 -8.75 -2.94 19.83
C VAL A 411 -10.14 -2.66 19.23
N ALA A 412 -10.69 -1.49 19.54
CA ALA A 412 -12.02 -1.09 19.10
C ALA A 412 -11.90 -0.34 17.77
N ILE A 413 -12.38 -0.95 16.67
CA ILE A 413 -12.40 -0.28 15.37
C ILE A 413 -13.61 0.64 15.31
N TYR A 414 -13.34 1.95 15.26
CA TYR A 414 -14.36 3.00 15.26
C TYR A 414 -15.06 3.10 13.90
N LYS A 415 -14.31 2.98 12.81
CA LYS A 415 -14.80 3.03 11.43
C LYS A 415 -13.95 2.12 10.55
N TYR A 416 -14.55 1.46 9.56
CA TYR A 416 -13.84 0.69 8.55
C TYR A 416 -14.20 1.19 7.15
N LEU A 417 -13.18 1.56 6.38
CA LEU A 417 -13.31 1.90 4.97
C LEU A 417 -13.02 0.65 4.15
N GLN A 418 -14.08 0.09 3.56
CA GLN A 418 -13.98 -1.12 2.77
C GLN A 418 -13.43 -0.79 1.38
N PRO A 419 -12.43 -1.51 0.86
CA PRO A 419 -11.98 -1.28 -0.51
C PRO A 419 -13.09 -1.68 -1.50
N ASP A 420 -13.03 -1.11 -2.70
CA ASP A 420 -13.93 -1.46 -3.79
C ASP A 420 -13.53 -2.81 -4.38
N TYR A 421 -14.23 -3.86 -3.93
CA TYR A 421 -14.01 -5.24 -4.37
C TYR A 421 -14.46 -5.51 -5.81
N SER A 422 -15.07 -4.54 -6.51
CA SER A 422 -15.30 -4.67 -7.95
C SER A 422 -13.99 -4.61 -8.75
N PHE A 423 -12.95 -4.02 -8.17
CA PHE A 423 -11.60 -4.19 -8.64
C PHE A 423 -11.18 -5.62 -8.27
N VAL A 424 -10.91 -6.45 -9.28
CA VAL A 424 -10.43 -7.86 -9.24
C VAL A 424 -9.83 -8.29 -7.89
N GLU A 425 -10.00 -9.56 -7.47
CA GLU A 425 -9.59 -10.24 -6.19
C GLU A 425 -8.29 -9.79 -5.45
N TRP A 426 -7.42 -9.03 -6.10
CA TRP A 426 -6.27 -8.34 -5.54
C TRP A 426 -6.70 -7.14 -4.69
N ARG A 427 -6.84 -7.40 -3.38
CA ARG A 427 -6.97 -6.36 -2.35
C ARG A 427 -5.70 -5.49 -2.32
N GLY A 428 -5.75 -4.31 -1.73
CA GLY A 428 -4.56 -3.53 -1.43
C GLY A 428 -4.82 -2.04 -1.48
N ALA A 429 -5.06 -1.46 -0.31
CA ALA A 429 -4.98 -0.04 -0.05
C ALA A 429 -3.72 0.25 0.75
N GLY A 430 -2.71 0.95 0.24
CA GLY A 430 -1.53 1.42 1.00
C GLY A 430 -1.84 2.22 2.30
N GLN A 431 -1.01 3.18 2.66
CA GLN A 431 -1.34 4.09 3.76
C GLN A 431 -2.56 4.95 3.37
N SER A 432 -3.54 5.15 4.25
CA SER A 432 -4.62 6.13 4.05
C SER A 432 -4.37 7.33 4.94
N ASP A 433 -4.90 8.49 4.57
CA ASP A 433 -4.73 9.70 5.38
C ASP A 433 -5.94 10.63 5.36
N TYR A 434 -5.97 11.57 6.29
CA TYR A 434 -7.07 12.50 6.47
C TYR A 434 -6.63 13.80 7.14
N HIS A 435 -7.22 14.91 6.70
CA HIS A 435 -7.18 16.17 7.42
C HIS A 435 -8.59 16.79 7.46
N THR A 436 -8.96 17.44 8.56
CA THR A 436 -10.31 18.02 8.77
C THR A 436 -10.70 19.06 7.73
N LYS A 437 -9.73 19.78 7.20
CA LYS A 437 -9.90 20.77 6.12
C LYS A 437 -9.99 20.18 4.71
N ASN A 438 -9.81 18.86 4.55
CA ASN A 438 -10.02 18.15 3.28
C ASN A 438 -11.53 17.91 3.04
N THR A 439 -12.36 18.94 3.18
CA THR A 439 -13.81 18.81 3.29
C THR A 439 -14.50 18.31 2.03
N ALA A 440 -13.92 18.53 0.85
CA ALA A 440 -14.42 17.97 -0.41
C ALA A 440 -13.97 16.52 -0.63
N GLY A 441 -12.80 16.14 -0.12
CA GLY A 441 -12.21 14.82 -0.34
C GLY A 441 -12.52 13.77 0.75
N GLY A 442 -12.64 14.20 2.00
CA GLY A 442 -12.74 13.33 3.18
C GLY A 442 -11.44 12.56 3.46
N ILE A 443 -11.55 11.33 3.92
CA ILE A 443 -10.41 10.41 4.03
C ILE A 443 -9.92 10.06 2.62
N VAL A 444 -8.62 10.16 2.37
CA VAL A 444 -8.01 9.74 1.10
C VAL A 444 -7.51 8.31 1.25
N MET A 445 -8.02 7.41 0.42
CA MET A 445 -7.70 6.00 0.47
C MET A 445 -7.06 5.53 -0.85
N PRO A 446 -5.85 4.97 -0.84
CA PRO A 446 -5.28 4.31 -2.01
C PRO A 446 -5.99 3.00 -2.32
N GLN A 447 -6.05 2.60 -3.59
CA GLN A 447 -6.50 1.27 -3.98
C GLN A 447 -5.79 0.80 -5.26
N PHE A 448 -5.62 -0.51 -5.40
CA PHE A 448 -5.28 -1.13 -6.67
C PHE A 448 -6.50 -1.28 -7.58
N ASN A 449 -6.41 -0.71 -8.78
CA ASN A 449 -7.42 -0.88 -9.83
C ASN A 449 -6.76 -1.44 -11.10
N PHE A 450 -6.63 -2.77 -11.17
CA PHE A 450 -6.06 -3.44 -12.33
C PHE A 450 -6.80 -3.16 -13.66
N PRO A 451 -8.14 -2.99 -13.69
CA PRO A 451 -8.84 -2.53 -14.89
C PRO A 451 -8.36 -1.17 -15.41
N ALA A 452 -7.85 -0.27 -14.56
CA ALA A 452 -7.40 1.08 -14.94
C ALA A 452 -5.99 1.16 -15.58
N LYS A 453 -5.47 0.05 -16.11
CA LYS A 453 -4.16 -0.01 -16.76
C LYS A 453 -3.95 1.11 -17.81
N PRO A 454 -2.74 1.69 -17.91
CA PRO A 454 -1.54 1.31 -17.18
C PRO A 454 -1.48 1.82 -15.72
N LYS A 455 -2.35 2.76 -15.33
CA LYS A 455 -2.36 3.37 -14.00
C LYS A 455 -3.18 2.53 -13.00
N VAL A 456 -2.53 1.54 -12.39
CA VAL A 456 -3.18 0.61 -11.44
C VAL A 456 -3.10 1.07 -10.00
N TYR A 457 -2.16 1.94 -9.64
CA TYR A 457 -2.06 2.57 -8.32
C TYR A 457 -2.89 3.85 -8.34
N LEU A 458 -3.98 3.91 -7.59
CA LEU A 458 -4.90 5.05 -7.60
C LEU A 458 -5.21 5.52 -6.18
N LEU A 459 -5.52 6.81 -6.06
CA LEU A 459 -6.07 7.42 -4.84
C LEU A 459 -7.54 7.73 -5.02
N TYR A 460 -8.28 7.66 -3.93
CA TYR A 460 -9.71 7.90 -3.90
C TYR A 460 -10.10 8.82 -2.75
N ASN A 461 -10.94 9.81 -3.06
CA ASN A 461 -11.68 10.61 -2.11
C ASN A 461 -12.84 9.77 -1.61
N THR A 462 -12.88 9.54 -0.30
CA THR A 462 -13.97 8.77 0.29
C THR A 462 -15.19 9.61 0.56
N GLY A 463 -15.04 10.95 0.62
CA GLY A 463 -16.10 11.88 1.04
C GLY A 463 -16.57 11.66 2.48
N GLU A 464 -15.78 10.95 3.29
CA GLU A 464 -16.06 10.68 4.70
C GLU A 464 -15.18 11.55 5.59
N SER A 465 -15.75 12.16 6.62
CA SER A 465 -15.03 12.63 7.80
C SER A 465 -14.68 11.45 8.73
N LEU A 466 -13.85 11.65 9.76
CA LEU A 466 -13.66 10.62 10.78
C LEU A 466 -14.93 10.52 11.62
N LEU A 467 -15.37 11.65 12.15
CA LEU A 467 -16.58 11.80 12.94
C LEU A 467 -17.78 11.84 12.01
N ASN A 468 -18.73 10.91 12.19
CA ASN A 468 -20.00 11.03 11.50
C ASN A 468 -20.63 12.38 11.88
N ALA A 469 -20.93 13.24 10.91
CA ALA A 469 -21.74 14.42 11.15
C ALA A 469 -23.01 13.95 11.87
N GLY A 470 -23.22 14.44 13.10
CA GLY A 470 -24.21 13.89 14.03
C GLY A 470 -25.54 13.59 13.32
N LYS A 471 -25.95 12.33 13.38
CA LYS A 471 -27.36 11.97 13.20
C LYS A 471 -28.15 12.37 14.43
#